data_AF-A0A3S8WML4-F1
#
_entry.id   AF-A0A3S8WML4-F1
#
_cell.length_a   1.000
_cell.length_b   1.000
_cell.length_c   1.000
_cell.angle_alpha   90.00
_cell.angle_beta   90.00
_cell.angle_gamma   90.00
#
_symmetry.space_group_name_H-M   'P 1'
#
loop_
_entity.id
_entity.type
_entity.pdbx_description
1 polymer ?
#
loop_
_entity_poly.entity_id
_entity_poly.type
_entity_poly.pdbx_seq_one_letter_code
_entity_poly.pdbx_strand_id
1 'polypeptide(L)'
;MIESWVINDDSPVPVSSAGVVEALRSRIDSGQLETWLTSSSGRLLAFVTNAERAMVVLLEGEGGPGEHAVDPGTAGSSDGFILSNGQGDEYPDEDTVPIRDAFRLVEHIVGTGSWPADARWVVDR
;
A
#
# COMPACT_ATOMS: atom_id res chain seq x y z
N MET A 1 -12.45 16.08 6.46
CA MET A 1 -11.66 16.67 5.36
C MET A 1 -11.15 15.51 4.54
N ILE A 2 -11.26 15.58 3.21
CA ILE A 2 -10.56 14.64 2.33
C ILE A 2 -9.11 15.10 2.33
N GLU A 3 -8.19 14.26 2.77
CA GLU A 3 -6.76 14.55 2.71
C GLU A 3 -6.26 14.40 1.27
N SER A 4 -5.17 15.08 0.94
CA SER A 4 -4.49 14.90 -0.35
C SER A 4 -3.30 13.98 -0.17
N TRP A 5 -3.12 13.04 -1.08
CA TRP A 5 -2.01 12.09 -1.06
C TRP A 5 -1.01 12.40 -2.16
N VAL A 6 0.27 12.37 -1.83
CA VAL A 6 1.37 12.57 -2.77
C VAL A 6 2.22 11.31 -2.75
N ILE A 7 2.59 10.79 -3.91
CA ILE A 7 3.56 9.70 -3.98
C ILE A 7 4.93 10.27 -3.60
N ASN A 8 5.66 9.60 -2.72
CA ASN A 8 6.98 10.02 -2.24
C ASN A 8 8.03 9.79 -3.35
N ASP A 9 8.03 10.67 -4.33
CA ASP A 9 9.05 10.82 -5.36
C ASP A 9 9.45 12.30 -5.50
N ASP A 10 10.17 12.64 -6.57
CA ASP A 10 10.63 14.01 -6.82
C ASP A 10 9.48 14.99 -7.20
N SER A 11 8.24 14.52 -7.33
CA SER A 11 7.07 15.30 -7.74
C SER A 11 6.09 15.54 -6.58
N PRO A 12 5.91 16.79 -6.14
CA PRO A 12 5.01 17.12 -5.02
C PRO A 12 3.51 17.18 -5.44
N VAL A 13 3.12 16.49 -6.51
CA VAL A 13 1.78 16.60 -7.10
C VAL A 13 0.83 15.59 -6.43
N PRO A 14 -0.30 16.04 -5.86
CA PRO A 14 -1.29 15.12 -5.33
C PRO A 14 -1.88 14.20 -6.40
N VAL A 15 -2.00 12.92 -6.06
CA VAL A 15 -2.63 11.91 -6.92
C VAL A 15 -4.12 11.81 -6.62
N SER A 16 -4.91 11.57 -7.67
CA SER A 16 -6.32 11.20 -7.52
C SER A 16 -6.46 9.71 -7.21
N SER A 17 -7.64 9.29 -6.74
CA SER A 17 -7.95 7.89 -6.47
C SER A 17 -7.81 6.99 -7.72
N ALA A 18 -8.21 7.48 -8.90
CA ALA A 18 -7.97 6.75 -10.14
C ALA A 18 -6.50 6.84 -10.60
N GLY A 19 -5.87 8.00 -10.41
CA GLY A 19 -4.49 8.24 -10.83
C GLY A 19 -3.47 7.42 -10.06
N VAL A 20 -3.71 7.12 -8.77
CA VAL A 20 -2.79 6.31 -7.98
C VAL A 20 -2.68 4.88 -8.50
N VAL A 21 -3.78 4.26 -8.96
CA VAL A 21 -3.75 2.89 -9.49
C VAL A 21 -2.93 2.82 -10.78
N GLU A 22 -3.11 3.79 -11.68
CA GLU A 22 -2.31 3.88 -12.91
C GLU A 22 -0.82 4.11 -12.61
N ALA A 23 -0.51 4.94 -11.61
CA ALA A 23 0.85 5.15 -11.16
C ALA A 23 1.48 3.87 -10.60
N LEU A 24 0.75 3.12 -9.75
CA LEU A 24 1.21 1.84 -9.21
C LEU A 24 1.48 0.82 -10.32
N ARG A 25 0.57 0.69 -11.30
CA ARG A 25 0.77 -0.20 -12.46
C ARG A 25 2.03 0.17 -13.23
N SER A 26 2.19 1.46 -13.57
CA SER A 26 3.37 1.93 -14.29
C SER A 26 4.66 1.68 -13.51
N ARG A 27 4.63 1.79 -12.18
CA ARG A 27 5.78 1.52 -11.31
C ARG A 27 6.13 0.04 -11.31
N ILE A 28 5.14 -0.85 -11.15
CA ILE A 28 5.34 -2.31 -11.24
C ILE A 28 5.94 -2.69 -12.60
N ASP A 29 5.40 -2.15 -13.70
CA ASP A 29 5.92 -2.41 -15.06
C ASP A 29 7.37 -1.93 -15.24
N SER A 30 7.80 -0.93 -14.46
CA SER A 30 9.19 -0.43 -14.44
C SER A 30 10.10 -1.16 -13.42
N GLY A 31 9.58 -2.17 -12.72
CA GLY A 31 10.30 -2.92 -11.69
C GLY A 31 10.38 -2.22 -10.33
N GLN A 32 9.62 -1.15 -10.13
CA GLN A 32 9.48 -0.47 -8.83
C GLN A 32 8.36 -1.13 -8.04
N LEU A 33 8.75 -1.98 -7.10
CA LEU A 33 7.86 -2.86 -6.34
C LEU A 33 7.44 -2.31 -4.98
N GLU A 34 8.04 -1.19 -4.56
CA GLU A 34 7.67 -0.44 -3.37
C GLU A 34 7.22 0.97 -3.76
N THR A 35 6.14 1.44 -3.14
CA THR A 35 5.65 2.80 -3.28
C THR A 35 5.14 3.32 -1.95
N TRP A 36 5.58 4.51 -1.59
CA TRP A 36 5.14 5.24 -0.41
C TRP A 36 4.33 6.45 -0.82
N LEU A 37 3.25 6.74 -0.10
CA LEU A 37 2.49 7.98 -0.23
C LEU A 37 2.46 8.70 1.11
N THR A 38 2.53 10.03 1.07
CA THR A 38 2.33 10.89 2.23
C THR A 38 1.04 11.68 2.07
N SER A 39 0.22 11.69 3.12
CA SER A 39 -0.99 12.49 3.15
C SER A 39 -0.72 13.91 3.66
N SER A 40 -1.61 14.84 3.32
CA SER A 40 -1.57 16.21 3.83
C SER A 40 -1.73 16.33 5.36
N SER A 41 -2.14 15.26 6.05
CA SER A 41 -2.19 15.19 7.52
C SER A 41 -0.95 14.53 8.13
N GLY A 42 0.03 14.13 7.32
CA GLY A 42 1.28 13.50 7.75
C GLY A 42 1.20 11.97 7.86
N ARG A 43 0.10 11.34 7.43
CA ARG A 43 -0.04 9.88 7.39
C ARG A 43 0.76 9.29 6.24
N LEU A 44 1.14 8.02 6.37
CA LEU A 44 1.90 7.31 5.35
C LEU A 44 1.10 6.09 4.87
N LEU A 45 1.14 5.83 3.57
CA LEU A 45 0.58 4.64 2.96
C LEU A 45 1.69 3.91 2.20
N ALA A 46 2.05 2.73 2.67
CA ALA A 46 3.00 1.84 2.03
C ALA A 46 2.26 0.83 1.14
N PHE A 47 2.78 0.64 -0.06
CA PHE A 47 2.38 -0.40 -1.00
C PHE A 47 3.64 -1.16 -1.43
N VAL A 48 3.75 -2.43 -1.06
CA VAL A 48 4.87 -3.30 -1.43
C VAL A 48 4.32 -4.53 -2.11
N THR A 49 4.85 -4.92 -3.27
CA THR A 49 4.28 -6.01 -4.07
C THR A 49 5.33 -6.90 -4.70
N ASN A 50 4.98 -8.16 -4.95
CA ASN A 50 5.71 -9.07 -5.83
C ASN A 50 5.01 -9.23 -7.20
N ALA A 51 4.13 -8.28 -7.56
CA ALA A 51 3.22 -8.28 -8.71
C ALA A 51 2.04 -9.28 -8.67
N GLU A 52 2.03 -10.23 -7.74
CA GLU A 52 0.90 -11.16 -7.54
C GLU A 52 0.07 -10.81 -6.30
N ARG A 53 0.77 -10.52 -5.20
CA ARG A 53 0.24 -10.06 -3.91
C ARG A 53 0.89 -8.74 -3.51
N ALA A 54 0.25 -8.05 -2.58
CA ALA A 54 0.77 -6.82 -2.03
C ALA A 54 0.51 -6.71 -0.53
N MET A 55 1.51 -6.21 0.18
CA MET A 55 1.41 -5.66 1.52
C MET A 55 0.95 -4.21 1.39
N VAL A 56 -0.15 -3.86 2.07
CA VAL A 56 -0.67 -2.48 2.12
C VAL A 56 -0.73 -2.06 3.58
N VAL A 57 0.02 -1.03 3.94
CA VAL A 57 0.14 -0.54 5.33
C VAL A 57 -0.22 0.94 5.40
N LEU A 58 -1.14 1.30 6.27
CA LEU A 58 -1.51 2.67 6.60
C LEU A 58 -0.94 3.03 7.98
N LEU A 59 -0.22 4.15 8.07
CA LEU A 59 0.43 4.61 9.29
C LEU A 59 -0.09 6.00 9.66
N GLU A 60 -0.33 6.23 10.95
CA GLU A 60 -0.71 7.56 11.50
C GLU A 60 0.48 8.56 11.56
N GLY A 61 1.53 8.30 10.78
CA GLY A 61 2.75 9.10 10.67
C GLY A 61 4.01 8.25 10.87
N GLU A 62 5.18 8.87 10.68
CA GLU A 62 6.46 8.21 10.90
C GLU A 62 6.60 7.72 12.35
N GLY A 63 6.78 6.41 12.53
CA GLY A 63 6.83 5.77 13.85
C GLY A 63 5.49 5.73 14.60
N GLY A 64 4.38 6.10 13.95
CA GLY A 64 3.03 5.97 14.50
C GLY A 64 2.49 4.54 14.41
N PRO A 65 1.32 4.28 15.03
CA PRO A 65 0.61 3.00 14.88
C PRO A 65 0.38 2.67 13.40
N GLY A 66 0.66 1.42 13.04
CA GLY A 66 0.41 0.87 11.71
C GLY A 66 -0.85 0.03 11.68
N GLU A 67 -1.50 0.03 10.52
CA GLU A 67 -2.58 -0.87 10.18
C GLU A 67 -2.23 -1.51 8.84
N HIS A 68 -2.39 -2.82 8.69
CA HIS A 68 -2.16 -3.46 7.39
C HIS A 68 -3.32 -4.35 6.95
N ALA A 69 -3.49 -4.44 5.63
CA ALA A 69 -4.50 -5.28 5.01
C ALA A 69 -4.16 -6.76 5.17
N VAL A 70 -5.17 -7.58 5.47
CA VAL A 70 -5.01 -9.02 5.65
C VAL A 70 -5.95 -9.81 4.74
N ASP A 71 -5.57 -11.03 4.39
CA ASP A 71 -6.36 -12.01 3.65
C ASP A 71 -6.55 -13.29 4.49
N PRO A 72 -7.49 -13.28 5.47
CA PRO A 72 -7.53 -14.32 6.49
C PRO A 72 -7.96 -15.66 5.93
N GLY A 73 -7.18 -16.69 6.25
CA GLY A 73 -7.42 -18.06 5.81
C GLY A 73 -6.61 -18.47 4.59
N THR A 74 -5.81 -17.56 4.03
CA THR A 74 -4.79 -17.90 3.03
C THR A 74 -3.57 -18.48 3.73
N ALA A 75 -3.21 -19.71 3.38
CA ALA A 75 -2.07 -20.41 3.96
C ALA A 75 -0.87 -20.32 3.02
N GLY A 76 0.32 -20.12 3.61
CA GLY A 76 1.57 -20.04 2.87
C GLY A 76 2.28 -18.72 3.09
N SER A 77 3.33 -18.53 2.33
CA SER A 77 4.13 -17.32 2.29
C SER A 77 4.56 -17.06 0.84
N SER A 78 4.66 -15.77 0.51
CA SER A 78 5.10 -15.30 -0.79
C SER A 78 6.40 -14.52 -0.64
N ASP A 79 7.35 -14.76 -1.54
CA ASP A 79 8.61 -14.01 -1.63
C ASP A 79 8.54 -12.94 -2.73
N GLY A 80 9.67 -12.31 -3.03
CA GLY A 80 9.80 -11.38 -4.16
C GLY A 80 9.31 -9.97 -3.87
N PHE A 81 9.05 -9.63 -2.61
CA PHE A 81 8.79 -8.27 -2.17
C PHE A 81 10.12 -7.51 -2.10
N ILE A 82 10.50 -6.85 -3.19
CA ILE A 82 11.76 -6.11 -3.26
C ILE A 82 11.53 -4.66 -2.83
N LEU A 83 12.13 -4.30 -1.70
CA LEU A 83 12.11 -2.93 -1.16
C LEU A 83 13.10 -2.03 -1.91
N SER A 84 12.94 -0.71 -1.77
CA SER A 84 13.79 0.29 -2.44
C SER A 84 15.27 0.21 -2.03
N ASN A 85 15.57 -0.37 -0.86
CA ASN A 85 16.93 -0.63 -0.40
C ASN A 85 17.55 -1.91 -1.01
N GLY A 86 16.81 -2.62 -1.87
CA GLY A 86 17.23 -3.88 -2.50
C GLY A 86 17.03 -5.12 -1.63
N GLN A 87 16.47 -4.99 -0.43
CA GLN A 87 16.09 -6.11 0.41
C GLN A 87 14.91 -6.85 -0.22
N GLY A 88 15.01 -8.17 -0.30
CA GLY A 88 13.88 -9.04 -0.65
C GLY A 88 13.27 -9.63 0.61
N ASP A 89 11.99 -9.36 0.82
CA ASP A 89 11.22 -9.90 1.93
C ASP A 89 10.31 -11.05 1.49
N GLU A 90 10.02 -11.91 2.45
CA GLU A 90 9.01 -12.95 2.37
C GLU A 90 7.95 -12.63 3.43
N TYR A 91 6.68 -12.58 3.02
CA TYR A 91 5.56 -12.32 3.91
C TYR A 91 4.60 -13.51 3.92
N PRO A 92 3.96 -13.80 5.07
CA PRO A 92 2.80 -14.68 5.11
C PRO A 92 1.73 -14.20 4.13
N ASP A 93 1.10 -15.13 3.43
CA ASP A 93 0.02 -14.76 2.50
C ASP A 93 -1.18 -14.15 3.23
N GLU A 94 -1.38 -14.51 4.51
CA GLU A 94 -2.42 -13.93 5.37
C GLU A 94 -2.20 -12.45 5.67
N ASP A 95 -0.95 -11.98 5.67
CA ASP A 95 -0.55 -10.59 5.91
C ASP A 95 -0.41 -9.79 4.61
N THR A 96 -0.79 -10.38 3.48
CA THR A 96 -0.81 -9.71 2.17
C THR A 96 -2.18 -9.93 1.53
N VAL A 97 -2.48 -9.16 0.49
CA VAL A 97 -3.72 -9.32 -0.27
C VAL A 97 -3.41 -9.54 -1.76
N PRO A 98 -4.30 -10.18 -2.54
CA PRO A 98 -4.15 -10.24 -3.99
C PRO A 98 -4.00 -8.85 -4.60
N ILE A 99 -3.16 -8.72 -5.63
CA ILE A 99 -2.81 -7.41 -6.21
C ILE A 99 -4.02 -6.58 -6.66
N ARG A 100 -5.08 -7.25 -7.12
CA ARG A 100 -6.34 -6.60 -7.52
C ARG A 100 -7.05 -5.96 -6.33
N ASP A 101 -7.07 -6.65 -5.20
CA ASP A 101 -7.65 -6.12 -3.97
C ASP A 101 -6.79 -4.97 -3.44
N ALA A 102 -5.47 -5.12 -3.47
CA ALA A 102 -4.54 -4.05 -3.08
C ALA A 102 -4.80 -2.74 -3.82
N PHE A 103 -4.99 -2.79 -5.15
CA PHE A 103 -5.34 -1.60 -5.93
C PHE A 103 -6.66 -0.97 -5.49
N ARG A 104 -7.68 -1.79 -5.20
CA ARG A 104 -8.97 -1.31 -4.67
C ARG A 104 -8.83 -0.65 -3.31
N LEU A 105 -7.99 -1.21 -2.43
CA LEU A 105 -7.72 -0.66 -1.11
C LEU A 105 -7.02 0.70 -1.22
N VAL A 106 -5.94 0.80 -2.00
CA VAL A 106 -5.20 2.05 -2.19
C VAL A 106 -6.05 3.12 -2.85
N GLU A 107 -6.80 2.79 -3.91
CA GLU A 107 -7.74 3.71 -4.56
C GLU A 107 -8.72 4.31 -3.55
N HIS A 108 -9.30 3.47 -2.70
CA HIS A 108 -10.26 3.90 -1.71
C HIS A 108 -9.62 4.77 -0.62
N ILE A 109 -8.48 4.37 -0.05
CA ILE A 109 -7.76 5.14 0.97
C ILE A 109 -7.36 6.51 0.41
N VAL A 110 -6.87 6.58 -0.82
CA VAL A 110 -6.53 7.86 -1.45
C VAL A 110 -7.76 8.74 -1.66
N GLY A 111 -8.92 8.13 -1.95
CA GLY A 111 -10.17 8.86 -2.15
C GLY A 111 -10.89 9.31 -0.87
N THR A 112 -10.76 8.55 0.22
CA THR A 112 -11.58 8.74 1.44
C THR A 112 -10.78 8.94 2.72
N GLY A 113 -9.51 8.55 2.72
CA GLY A 113 -8.61 8.58 3.88
C GLY A 113 -8.84 7.46 4.89
N SER A 114 -9.58 6.41 4.54
CA SER A 114 -9.86 5.27 5.44
C SER A 114 -9.87 3.96 4.67
N TRP A 115 -9.77 2.84 5.38
CA TRP A 115 -10.05 1.52 4.80
C TRP A 115 -11.49 1.44 4.26
N PRO A 116 -11.73 0.70 3.16
CA PRO A 116 -13.08 0.32 2.77
C PRO A 116 -13.81 -0.45 3.88
N ALA A 117 -15.13 -0.27 3.98
CA ALA A 117 -15.93 -0.91 5.02
C ALA A 117 -15.93 -2.45 4.98
N ASP A 118 -15.64 -3.03 3.83
CA ASP A 118 -15.56 -4.48 3.60
C ASP A 118 -14.12 -5.01 3.61
N ALA A 119 -13.12 -4.14 3.78
CA ALA A 119 -11.73 -4.55 3.89
C ALA A 119 -11.46 -5.18 5.26
N ARG A 120 -10.57 -6.17 5.28
CA ARG A 120 -10.03 -6.75 6.51
C ARG A 120 -8.61 -6.22 6.71
N TRP A 121 -8.35 -5.74 7.92
CA TRP A 121 -7.06 -5.20 8.33
C TRP A 121 -6.88 -5.42 9.83
N VAL A 122 -5.63 -5.38 10.27
CA VAL A 122 -5.26 -5.49 11.69
C VAL A 122 -4.38 -4.31 12.08
N VAL A 123 -4.31 -4.02 13.39
CA VAL A 123 -3.41 -3.00 13.93
C VAL A 123 -2.09 -3.66 14.31
N ASP A 124 -0.99 -3.14 13.78
CA ASP A 124 0.36 -3.48 14.17
C ASP A 124 0.64 -2.90 15.56
N ARG A 125 0.98 -3.78 16.51
CA ARG A 125 1.21 -3.44 17.92
C ARG A 125 2.67 -3.20 18.25
#